data_AF-A0A8T5PXX0-F1
#
_entry.id   AF-A0A8T5PXX0-F1
#
_cell.length_a   1.000
_cell.length_b   1.000
_cell.length_c   1.000
_cell.angle_alpha   90.00
_cell.angle_beta   90.00
_cell.angle_gamma   90.00
#
_symmetry.space_group_name_H-M   'P 1'
#
loop_
_entity.id
_entity.type
_entity.pdbx_description
1 polymer ?
#
loop_
_entity_poly.entity_id
_entity_poly.type
_entity_poly.pdbx_seq_one_letter_code
_entity_poly.pdbx_strand_id
1 'polypeptide(L)'
;TITDLQTFLIVKERLKDSQDHLDQSKKDIINRQDRSAISNLAFAIERLNSARSWSEFFGRDGKQFIMDNESLQRFCLDKIAEAEERVQYASSFFVVPLSEISKELDVARQNFEEQDYELCIFRAAQVKARTNLILSSVGVQVDEIDLMLERKQDVAKRAIIKETERNIFPILGYSYYEYSLSLSENDKFSALLYAELALEHSNFDLYFGEEKRYELPRVEIGIVLVFIGGLIFGVILTLLFFKPERDNKKVKKKLSKRK
;
A
#
# COMPACT_ATOMS: atom_id res chain seq x y z
N THR A 1 0.16 6.86 -4.09
CA THR A 1 0.60 5.62 -4.78
C THR A 1 0.97 4.53 -3.76
N ILE A 2 1.22 3.28 -4.18
CA ILE A 2 1.78 2.25 -3.29
C ILE A 2 3.15 2.65 -2.75
N THR A 3 3.97 3.32 -3.57
CA THR A 3 5.27 3.88 -3.14
C THR A 3 5.09 4.88 -1.99
N ASP A 4 4.12 5.79 -2.11
CA ASP A 4 3.84 6.78 -1.05
C ASP A 4 3.33 6.10 0.23
N LEU A 5 2.43 5.12 0.10
CA LEU A 5 1.95 4.36 1.24
C LEU A 5 3.12 3.68 1.96
N GLN A 6 3.95 2.94 1.23
CA GLN A 6 5.11 2.25 1.79
C GLN A 6 6.11 3.21 2.42
N THR A 7 6.34 4.36 1.80
CA THR A 7 7.15 5.44 2.35
C THR A 7 6.56 5.95 3.67
N PHE A 8 5.24 6.17 3.70
CA PHE A 8 4.55 6.57 4.92
C PHE A 8 4.67 5.53 6.03
N LEU A 9 4.47 4.24 5.71
CA LEU A 9 4.58 3.15 6.68
C LEU A 9 5.96 3.13 7.35
N ILE A 10 7.03 3.15 6.55
CA ILE A 10 8.40 3.07 7.09
C ILE A 10 8.78 4.34 7.83
N VAL A 11 8.38 5.52 7.36
CA VAL A 11 8.63 6.78 8.08
C VAL A 11 7.90 6.76 9.43
N LYS A 12 6.63 6.36 9.46
CA LYS A 12 5.84 6.28 10.69
C LYS A 12 6.44 5.29 11.69
N GLU A 13 6.86 4.11 11.23
CA GLU A 13 7.52 3.13 12.09
C GLU A 13 8.83 3.67 12.67
N ARG A 14 9.67 4.29 11.84
CA ARG A 14 10.96 4.83 12.29
C ARG A 14 10.79 5.97 13.29
N LEU A 15 9.77 6.82 13.11
CA LEU A 15 9.44 7.87 14.06
C LEU A 15 8.93 7.29 15.38
N LYS A 16 8.09 6.25 15.34
CA LYS A 16 7.62 5.55 16.53
C LYS A 16 8.77 4.89 17.30
N ASP A 17 9.64 4.15 16.59
CA ASP A 17 10.84 3.55 17.17
C ASP A 17 11.76 4.62 17.79
N SER A 18 11.97 5.74 17.10
CA SER A 18 12.75 6.87 17.63
C SER A 18 12.16 7.41 18.93
N GLN A 19 10.84 7.59 18.97
CA GLN A 19 10.16 8.11 20.15
C GLN A 19 10.27 7.14 21.33
N ASP A 20 10.04 5.85 21.10
CA ASP A 20 10.08 4.82 22.13
C ASP A 20 11.49 4.70 22.74
N HIS A 21 12.54 4.75 21.92
CA HIS A 21 13.93 4.73 22.41
C HIS A 21 14.33 6.02 23.11
N LEU A 22 13.83 7.17 22.67
CA LEU A 22 14.03 8.43 23.38
C LEU A 22 13.40 8.39 24.77
N ASP A 23 12.18 7.86 24.88
CA ASP A 23 11.49 7.73 26.17
C ASP A 23 12.15 6.68 27.07
N GLN A 24 12.67 5.59 26.50
CA GLN A 24 13.48 4.63 27.25
C GLN A 24 14.79 5.26 27.74
N SER A 25 15.48 6.04 26.91
CA SER A 25 16.69 6.77 27.31
C SER A 25 16.42 7.69 28.52
N LYS A 26 15.31 8.43 28.52
CA LYS A 26 14.91 9.27 29.67
C LYS A 26 14.71 8.43 30.95
N LYS A 27 14.06 7.27 30.84
CA LYS A 27 13.88 6.34 31.99
C LYS A 27 15.23 5.83 32.50
N ASP A 28 16.14 5.49 31.59
CA ASP A 28 17.47 4.98 31.94
C ASP A 28 18.30 6.05 32.67
N ILE A 29 18.19 7.33 32.28
CA ILE A 29 18.81 8.46 33.00
C ILE A 29 18.30 8.52 34.44
N ILE A 30 16.98 8.43 34.64
CA ILE A 30 16.36 8.44 35.97
C ILE A 30 16.87 7.25 36.82
N ASN A 31 17.03 6.09 36.19
CA ASN A 31 17.51 4.86 36.82
C ASN A 31 19.03 4.74 36.94
N ARG A 32 19.79 5.80 36.57
CA ARG A 32 21.27 5.83 36.59
C ARG A 32 21.92 4.73 35.74
N GLN A 33 21.28 4.36 34.63
CA GLN A 33 21.76 3.40 33.65
C GLN A 33 22.41 4.14 32.47
N ASP A 34 23.47 4.92 32.74
CA ASP A 34 24.03 5.89 31.79
C ASP A 34 24.42 5.29 30.42
N ARG A 35 24.99 4.07 30.41
CA ARG A 35 25.35 3.39 29.15
C ARG A 35 24.11 3.05 28.32
N SER A 36 23.07 2.52 28.95
CA SER A 36 21.79 2.21 28.29
C SER A 36 21.13 3.49 27.79
N ALA A 37 21.14 4.54 28.59
CA ALA A 37 20.61 5.85 28.21
C ALA A 37 21.28 6.40 26.94
N ILE A 38 22.62 6.38 26.89
CA ILE A 38 23.39 6.84 25.72
C ILE A 38 23.07 5.95 24.50
N SER A 39 23.04 4.63 24.68
CA SER A 39 22.72 3.69 23.58
C SER A 39 21.33 3.94 23.00
N ASN A 40 20.32 4.10 23.86
CA ASN A 40 18.94 4.36 23.46
C ASN A 40 18.80 5.72 22.77
N LEU A 41 19.50 6.76 23.26
CA LEU A 41 19.51 8.06 22.61
C LEU A 41 20.16 8.02 21.22
N ALA A 42 21.31 7.35 21.10
CA ALA A 42 21.99 7.19 19.82
C ALA A 42 21.10 6.46 18.81
N PHE A 43 20.46 5.37 19.23
CA PHE A 43 19.54 4.62 18.38
C PHE A 43 18.33 5.47 17.95
N ALA A 44 17.75 6.26 18.86
CA ALA A 44 16.66 7.18 18.53
C ALA A 44 17.07 8.19 17.44
N ILE A 45 18.26 8.78 17.56
CA ILE A 45 18.80 9.71 16.55
C ILE A 45 18.94 9.02 15.19
N GLU A 46 19.50 7.81 15.15
CA GLU A 46 19.63 7.05 13.90
C GLU A 46 18.27 6.71 13.27
N ARG A 47 17.28 6.34 14.07
CA ARG A 47 15.91 6.10 13.56
C ARG A 47 15.27 7.37 13.02
N LEU A 48 15.45 8.52 13.66
CA LEU A 48 14.95 9.81 13.17
C LEU A 48 15.62 10.22 11.85
N ASN A 49 16.94 10.08 11.74
CA ASN A 49 17.66 10.37 10.50
C ASN A 49 17.26 9.41 9.37
N SER A 50 17.01 8.14 9.70
CA SER A 50 16.46 7.17 8.76
C SER A 50 15.07 7.59 8.28
N ALA A 51 14.17 7.99 9.18
CA ALA A 51 12.84 8.49 8.81
C ALA A 51 12.93 9.68 7.84
N ARG A 52 13.84 10.62 8.11
CA ARG A 52 14.09 11.77 7.23
C ARG A 52 14.56 11.34 5.84
N SER A 53 15.49 10.39 5.76
CA SER A 53 16.00 9.88 4.49
C SER A 53 14.90 9.17 3.70
N TRP A 54 14.08 8.37 4.39
CA TRP A 54 12.94 7.70 3.77
C TRP A 54 11.88 8.67 3.25
N SER A 55 11.64 9.80 3.92
CA SER A 55 10.65 10.77 3.45
C SER A 55 10.96 11.38 2.07
N GLU A 56 12.19 11.26 1.58
CA GLU A 56 12.56 11.72 0.23
C GLU A 56 11.92 10.88 -0.89
N PHE A 57 11.33 9.73 -0.56
CA PHE A 57 10.60 8.88 -1.50
C PHE A 57 9.12 9.23 -1.65
N PHE A 58 8.62 10.27 -0.97
CA PHE A 58 7.26 10.78 -1.20
C PHE A 58 7.13 11.48 -2.56
N GLY A 59 5.91 11.45 -3.11
CA GLY A 59 5.55 12.20 -4.31
C GLY A 59 6.19 11.66 -5.58
N ARG A 60 6.58 10.38 -5.59
CA ARG A 60 7.11 9.71 -6.77
C ARG A 60 5.96 9.31 -7.69
N ASP A 61 6.21 9.39 -9.00
CA ASP A 61 5.22 9.00 -10.00
C ASP A 61 4.90 7.51 -9.90
N GLY A 62 3.64 7.17 -10.16
CA GLY A 62 3.18 5.78 -10.14
C GLY A 62 1.66 5.66 -10.29
N LYS A 63 1.18 4.43 -10.37
CA LYS A 63 -0.24 4.12 -10.40
C LYS A 63 -0.95 4.59 -9.13
N GLN A 64 -2.12 5.20 -9.31
CA GLN A 64 -2.94 5.73 -8.21
C GLN A 64 -3.99 4.70 -7.76
N PHE A 65 -4.28 4.74 -6.46
CA PHE A 65 -5.16 3.79 -5.78
C PHE A 65 -6.04 4.55 -4.80
N ILE A 66 -7.24 4.02 -4.55
CA ILE A 66 -8.14 4.55 -3.54
C ILE A 66 -7.63 4.08 -2.17
N MET A 67 -7.05 5.01 -1.40
CA MET A 67 -6.46 4.77 -0.08
C MET A 67 -7.15 5.62 0.97
N ASP A 68 -8.47 5.43 1.13
CA ASP A 68 -9.23 6.03 2.22
C ASP A 68 -9.08 5.23 3.52
N ASN A 69 -9.55 5.81 4.62
CA ASN A 69 -9.45 5.22 5.96
C ASN A 69 -10.12 3.84 6.04
N GLU A 70 -11.25 3.64 5.35
CA GLU A 70 -11.95 2.35 5.30
C GLU A 70 -11.13 1.28 4.56
N SER A 71 -10.45 1.66 3.49
CA SER A 71 -9.57 0.78 2.74
C SER A 71 -8.32 0.42 3.54
N LEU A 72 -7.73 1.36 4.27
CA LEU A 72 -6.62 1.10 5.19
C LEU A 72 -7.04 0.22 6.37
N GLN A 73 -8.23 0.46 6.94
CA GLN A 73 -8.79 -0.37 8.00
C GLN A 73 -8.97 -1.82 7.55
N ARG A 74 -9.58 -2.04 6.38
CA ARG A 74 -9.75 -3.38 5.80
C ARG A 74 -8.40 -4.03 5.52
N PHE A 75 -7.47 -3.29 4.93
CA PHE A 75 -6.13 -3.81 4.65
C PHE A 75 -5.38 -4.24 5.93
N CYS A 76 -5.47 -3.45 7.01
CA CYS A 76 -4.93 -3.83 8.31
C CYS A 76 -5.58 -5.12 8.84
N LEU A 77 -6.91 -5.25 8.78
CA LEU A 77 -7.61 -6.47 9.19
C LEU A 77 -7.18 -7.69 8.39
N ASP A 78 -7.09 -7.57 7.07
CA ASP A 78 -6.63 -8.64 6.19
C ASP A 78 -5.20 -9.06 6.55
N LYS A 79 -4.31 -8.10 6.84
CA LYS A 79 -2.94 -8.40 7.26
C LYS A 79 -2.84 -9.04 8.64
N ILE A 80 -3.65 -8.62 9.60
CA ILE A 80 -3.75 -9.29 10.90
C ILE A 80 -4.21 -10.73 10.69
N ALA A 81 -5.27 -10.96 9.90
CA ALA A 81 -5.82 -12.29 9.65
C ALA A 81 -4.79 -13.21 8.98
N GLU A 82 -4.06 -12.73 7.97
CA GLU A 82 -2.98 -13.48 7.32
C GLU A 82 -1.85 -13.82 8.30
N ALA A 83 -1.44 -12.87 9.15
CA ALA A 83 -0.38 -13.09 10.13
C ALA A 83 -0.82 -14.10 11.21
N GLU A 84 -2.05 -13.97 11.70
CA GLU A 84 -2.68 -14.89 12.66
C GLU A 84 -2.74 -16.31 12.13
N GLU A 85 -3.20 -16.50 10.89
CA GLU A 85 -3.26 -17.82 10.25
C GLU A 85 -1.89 -18.50 10.27
N ARG A 86 -0.83 -17.76 9.89
CA ARG A 86 0.54 -18.30 9.85
C ARG A 86 1.06 -18.63 11.25
N VAL A 87 0.82 -17.76 12.23
CA VAL A 87 1.26 -17.99 13.62
C VAL A 87 0.54 -19.18 14.24
N GLN A 88 -0.77 -19.30 14.02
CA GLN A 88 -1.56 -20.43 14.48
C GLN A 88 -1.11 -21.74 13.83
N TYR A 89 -0.86 -21.73 12.52
CA TYR A 89 -0.32 -22.89 11.81
C TYR A 89 1.04 -23.29 12.40
N ALA A 90 1.98 -22.35 12.54
CA ALA A 90 3.30 -22.62 13.11
C ALA A 90 3.22 -23.19 14.54
N SER A 91 2.38 -22.61 15.38
CA SER A 91 2.18 -23.04 16.77
C SER A 91 1.53 -24.42 16.89
N SER A 92 0.68 -24.79 15.93
CA SER A 92 -0.05 -26.07 15.97
C SER A 92 0.82 -27.24 15.51
N PHE A 93 1.71 -27.02 14.55
CA PHE A 93 2.50 -28.08 13.92
C PHE A 93 3.92 -28.20 14.47
N PHE A 94 4.47 -27.15 15.08
CA PHE A 94 5.86 -27.13 15.52
C PHE A 94 6.02 -26.67 16.97
N VAL A 95 6.97 -27.31 17.68
CA VAL A 95 7.38 -26.91 19.03
C VAL A 95 8.46 -25.84 18.92
N VAL A 96 8.09 -24.68 18.37
CA VAL A 96 9.00 -23.53 18.21
C VAL A 96 8.56 -22.42 19.19
N PRO A 97 9.49 -21.76 19.90
CA PRO A 97 9.14 -20.62 20.73
C PRO A 97 8.70 -19.44 19.84
N LEU A 98 7.38 -19.24 19.72
CA LEU A 98 6.77 -18.15 18.96
C LEU A 98 6.32 -16.98 19.86
N SER A 99 6.73 -16.96 21.13
CA SER A 99 6.25 -15.99 22.12
C SER A 99 6.55 -14.54 21.74
N GLU A 100 7.70 -14.26 21.13
CA GLU A 100 8.05 -12.93 20.64
C GLU A 100 7.18 -12.52 19.43
N ILE A 101 7.01 -13.44 18.47
CA ILE A 101 6.18 -13.21 17.28
C ILE A 101 4.72 -12.98 17.68
N SER A 102 4.20 -13.73 18.65
CA SER A 102 2.84 -13.51 19.16
C SER A 102 2.69 -12.14 19.83
N LYS A 103 3.70 -11.67 20.56
CA LYS A 103 3.68 -10.30 21.12
C LYS A 103 3.70 -9.24 20.03
N GLU A 104 4.49 -9.41 18.97
CA GLU A 104 4.51 -8.49 17.83
C GLU A 104 3.15 -8.45 17.12
N LEU A 105 2.46 -9.60 17.03
CA LEU A 105 1.10 -9.68 16.49
C LEU A 105 0.09 -8.96 17.39
N ASP A 106 0.21 -9.10 18.71
CA ASP A 106 -0.63 -8.36 19.66
C ASP A 106 -0.43 -6.85 19.54
N VAL A 107 0.81 -6.39 19.30
CA VAL A 107 1.08 -4.97 19.01
C VAL A 107 0.40 -4.54 17.70
N ALA A 108 0.38 -5.38 16.67
CA ALA A 108 -0.34 -5.06 15.44
C ALA A 108 -1.86 -4.91 15.68
N ARG A 109 -2.46 -5.79 16.51
CA ARG A 109 -3.86 -5.69 16.93
C ARG A 109 -4.13 -4.42 17.75
N GLN A 110 -3.22 -4.08 18.67
CA GLN A 110 -3.34 -2.85 19.44
C GLN A 110 -3.33 -1.61 18.53
N ASN A 111 -2.45 -1.57 17.52
CA ASN A 111 -2.44 -0.46 16.55
C ASN A 111 -3.78 -0.37 15.79
N PHE A 112 -4.42 -1.51 15.46
CA PHE A 112 -5.76 -1.49 14.88
C PHE A 112 -6.81 -0.89 15.83
N GLU A 113 -6.80 -1.29 17.11
CA GLU A 113 -7.72 -0.76 18.13
C GLU A 113 -7.53 0.75 18.34
N GLU A 114 -6.30 1.23 18.27
CA GLU A 114 -5.92 2.64 18.33
C GLU A 114 -6.20 3.42 17.02
N GLN A 115 -6.73 2.75 15.99
CA GLN A 115 -6.97 3.29 14.65
C GLN A 115 -5.70 3.73 13.90
N ASP A 116 -4.53 3.23 14.33
CA ASP A 116 -3.26 3.34 13.62
C ASP A 116 -3.14 2.20 12.59
N TYR A 117 -3.94 2.29 11.53
CA TYR A 117 -4.01 1.24 10.52
C TYR A 117 -2.69 1.09 9.76
N GLU A 118 -1.94 2.17 9.55
CA GLU A 118 -0.67 2.11 8.83
C GLU A 118 0.39 1.33 9.61
N LEU A 119 0.54 1.61 10.91
CA LEU A 119 1.49 0.86 11.73
C LEU A 119 1.02 -0.58 11.93
N CYS A 120 -0.30 -0.81 12.03
CA CYS A 120 -0.86 -2.16 12.00
C CYS A 120 -0.43 -2.93 10.75
N ILE A 121 -0.69 -2.39 9.54
CA ILE A 121 -0.34 -3.03 8.26
C ILE A 121 1.15 -3.40 8.25
N PHE A 122 1.99 -2.45 8.65
CA PHE A 122 3.45 -2.65 8.65
C PHE A 122 3.88 -3.75 9.62
N ARG A 123 3.37 -3.74 10.86
CA ARG A 123 3.72 -4.73 11.89
C ARG A 123 3.17 -6.13 11.54
N ALA A 124 1.93 -6.22 11.09
CA ALA A 124 1.32 -7.49 10.69
C ALA A 124 2.04 -8.12 9.48
N ALA A 125 2.45 -7.33 8.49
CA ALA A 125 3.26 -7.80 7.37
C ALA A 125 4.63 -8.37 7.84
N GLN A 126 5.29 -7.73 8.81
CA GLN A 126 6.53 -8.24 9.39
C GLN A 126 6.33 -9.57 10.14
N VAL A 127 5.28 -9.67 10.96
CA VAL A 127 4.94 -10.91 11.67
C VAL A 127 4.73 -12.06 10.69
N LYS A 128 3.98 -11.81 9.62
CA LYS A 128 3.74 -12.80 8.57
C LYS A 128 5.04 -13.23 7.90
N ALA A 129 5.90 -12.29 7.50
CA ALA A 129 7.19 -12.59 6.88
C ALA A 129 8.09 -13.45 7.79
N ARG A 130 8.23 -13.06 9.07
CA ARG A 130 9.03 -13.80 10.07
C ARG A 130 8.49 -15.21 10.29
N THR A 131 7.17 -15.33 10.38
CA THR A 131 6.53 -16.64 10.57
C THR A 131 6.68 -17.52 9.33
N ASN A 132 6.54 -16.95 8.13
CA ASN A 132 6.77 -17.65 6.87
C ASN A 132 8.22 -18.14 6.74
N LEU A 133 9.19 -17.35 7.19
CA LEU A 133 10.58 -17.80 7.24
C LEU A 133 10.72 -19.04 8.13
N ILE A 134 10.19 -19.00 9.36
CA ILE A 134 10.24 -20.15 10.28
C ILE A 134 9.61 -21.38 9.63
N LEU A 135 8.39 -21.24 9.11
CA LEU A 135 7.65 -22.32 8.47
C LEU A 135 8.40 -22.93 7.28
N SER A 136 8.98 -22.08 6.43
CA SER A 136 9.71 -22.54 5.24
C SER A 136 11.11 -23.06 5.54
N SER A 137 11.66 -22.77 6.72
CA SER A 137 12.95 -23.29 7.18
C SER A 137 12.82 -24.66 7.84
N VAL A 138 11.61 -25.09 8.22
CA VAL A 138 11.43 -26.40 8.85
C VAL A 138 11.81 -27.51 7.88
N GLY A 139 12.77 -28.34 8.32
CA GLY A 139 13.24 -29.49 7.54
C GLY A 139 14.29 -29.16 6.48
N VAL A 140 14.70 -27.89 6.36
CA VAL A 140 15.78 -27.45 5.46
C VAL A 140 17.12 -27.71 6.14
N GLN A 141 18.04 -28.38 5.45
CA GLN A 141 19.39 -28.60 5.94
C GLN A 141 20.29 -27.37 5.71
N VAL A 142 21.34 -27.23 6.51
CA VAL A 142 22.22 -26.04 6.47
C VAL A 142 22.90 -25.87 5.11
N ASP A 143 23.23 -26.97 4.43
CA ASP A 143 23.81 -26.99 3.08
C ASP A 143 22.79 -26.66 1.98
N GLU A 144 21.49 -26.66 2.29
CA GLU A 144 20.40 -26.27 1.38
C GLU A 144 20.01 -24.79 1.51
N ILE A 145 20.55 -24.07 2.50
CA ILE A 145 20.22 -22.67 2.78
C ILE A 145 20.53 -21.75 1.58
N ASP A 146 21.63 -22.00 0.87
CA ASP A 146 22.00 -21.20 -0.31
C ASP A 146 20.94 -21.32 -1.42
N LEU A 147 20.51 -22.55 -1.69
CA LEU A 147 19.46 -22.82 -2.67
C LEU A 147 18.12 -22.23 -2.23
N MET A 148 17.79 -22.30 -0.95
CA MET A 148 16.59 -21.68 -0.40
C MET A 148 16.62 -20.16 -0.56
N LEU A 149 17.75 -19.53 -0.24
CA LEU A 149 17.95 -18.08 -0.34
C LEU A 149 17.80 -17.61 -1.79
N GLU A 150 18.49 -18.27 -2.73
CA GLU A 150 18.41 -17.95 -4.15
C GLU A 150 16.95 -18.03 -4.64
N ARG A 151 16.22 -19.08 -4.27
CA ARG A 151 14.80 -19.25 -4.63
C ARG A 151 13.93 -18.14 -4.06
N LYS A 152 14.13 -17.75 -2.80
CA LYS A 152 13.35 -16.68 -2.16
C LYS A 152 13.64 -15.32 -2.79
N GLN A 153 14.90 -15.03 -3.06
CA GLN A 153 15.33 -13.81 -3.76
C GLN A 153 14.76 -13.75 -5.19
N ASP A 154 14.75 -14.86 -5.92
CA ASP A 154 14.16 -14.94 -7.26
C ASP A 154 12.64 -14.68 -7.24
N VAL A 155 11.92 -15.27 -6.28
CA VAL A 155 10.48 -15.03 -6.14
C VAL A 155 10.18 -13.56 -5.80
N ALA A 156 10.94 -12.97 -4.88
CA ALA A 156 10.81 -11.55 -4.55
C ALA A 156 11.11 -10.66 -5.76
N LYS A 157 12.20 -10.92 -6.49
CA LYS A 157 12.58 -10.22 -7.71
C LYS A 157 11.46 -10.26 -8.76
N ARG A 158 10.89 -11.45 -9.00
CA ARG A 158 9.79 -11.62 -9.96
C ARG A 158 8.54 -10.84 -9.55
N ALA A 159 8.20 -10.80 -8.26
CA ALA A 159 7.10 -9.98 -7.76
C ALA A 159 7.35 -8.49 -8.01
N ILE A 160 8.56 -7.99 -7.71
CA ILE A 160 8.93 -6.58 -7.95
C ILE A 160 8.86 -6.22 -9.43
N ILE A 161 9.40 -7.07 -10.31
CA ILE A 161 9.37 -6.84 -11.77
C ILE A 161 7.92 -6.75 -12.25
N LYS A 162 7.08 -7.71 -11.85
CA LYS A 162 5.67 -7.77 -12.25
C LYS A 162 4.90 -6.50 -11.84
N GLU A 163 5.13 -5.99 -10.64
CA GLU A 163 4.49 -4.75 -10.19
C GLU A 163 5.05 -3.52 -10.93
N THR A 164 6.36 -3.49 -11.16
CA THR A 164 7.01 -2.39 -11.90
C THR A 164 6.48 -2.30 -13.33
N GLU A 165 6.25 -3.43 -14.01
CA GLU A 165 5.61 -3.49 -15.33
C GLU A 165 4.18 -2.90 -15.34
N ARG A 166 3.50 -2.92 -14.19
CA ARG A 166 2.16 -2.32 -13.98
C ARG A 166 2.24 -0.86 -13.52
N ASN A 167 3.43 -0.23 -13.60
CA ASN A 167 3.71 1.12 -13.12
C ASN A 167 3.49 1.29 -11.60
N ILE A 168 3.76 0.23 -10.83
CA ILE A 168 3.69 0.19 -9.37
C ILE A 168 5.10 -0.14 -8.87
N PHE A 169 5.76 0.80 -8.20
CA PHE A 169 7.10 0.55 -7.67
C PHE A 169 7.05 0.26 -6.15
N PRO A 170 7.18 -1.00 -5.72
CA PRO A 170 7.15 -1.35 -4.30
C PRO A 170 8.51 -1.02 -3.66
N ILE A 171 8.73 0.25 -3.29
CA ILE A 171 10.01 0.73 -2.74
C ILE A 171 10.50 -0.08 -1.53
N LEU A 172 9.61 -0.50 -0.62
CA LEU A 172 10.01 -1.36 0.50
C LEU A 172 10.37 -2.76 0.04
N GLY A 173 9.58 -3.33 -0.88
CA GLY A 173 9.89 -4.62 -1.50
C GLY A 173 11.27 -4.61 -2.15
N TYR A 174 11.53 -3.60 -2.98
CA TYR A 174 12.82 -3.38 -3.64
C TYR A 174 13.96 -3.20 -2.65
N SER A 175 13.79 -2.36 -1.63
CA SER A 175 14.87 -2.06 -0.67
C SER A 175 15.23 -3.26 0.19
N TYR A 176 14.25 -4.06 0.61
CA TYR A 176 14.51 -5.31 1.32
C TYR A 176 15.14 -6.37 0.41
N TYR A 177 14.78 -6.40 -0.88
CA TYR A 177 15.43 -7.28 -1.84
C TYR A 177 16.91 -6.94 -2.01
N GLU A 178 17.24 -5.67 -2.24
CA GLU A 178 18.64 -5.22 -2.36
C GLU A 178 19.43 -5.49 -1.07
N TYR A 179 18.80 -5.28 0.10
CA TYR A 179 19.46 -5.58 1.37
C TYR A 179 19.68 -7.08 1.58
N SER A 180 18.72 -7.92 1.17
CA SER A 180 18.88 -9.37 1.15
C SER A 180 20.10 -9.78 0.32
N LEU A 181 20.26 -9.23 -0.89
CA LEU A 181 21.42 -9.50 -1.75
C LEU A 181 22.74 -9.10 -1.08
N SER A 182 22.78 -7.95 -0.40
CA SER A 182 23.99 -7.48 0.28
C SER A 182 24.45 -8.38 1.44
N LEU A 183 23.52 -9.17 2.00
CA LEU A 183 23.76 -10.05 3.13
C LEU A 183 24.05 -11.50 2.71
N SER A 184 23.80 -11.88 1.46
CA SER A 184 23.87 -13.27 0.97
C SER A 184 25.18 -14.00 1.33
N GLU A 185 26.31 -13.29 1.34
CA GLU A 185 27.63 -13.90 1.61
C GLU A 185 27.96 -14.00 3.11
N ASN A 186 27.48 -13.05 3.92
CA ASN A 186 27.97 -12.85 5.29
C ASN A 186 26.93 -13.21 6.36
N ASP A 187 25.64 -13.12 6.05
CA ASP A 187 24.54 -13.40 6.97
C ASP A 187 23.31 -13.93 6.22
N LYS A 188 23.38 -15.22 5.86
CA LYS A 188 22.37 -15.91 5.05
C LYS A 188 20.99 -15.97 5.72
N PHE A 189 20.93 -16.06 7.05
CA PHE A 189 19.66 -16.11 7.77
C PHE A 189 18.96 -14.75 7.76
N SER A 190 19.72 -13.67 7.97
CA SER A 190 19.17 -12.32 7.77
C SER A 190 18.80 -12.08 6.32
N ALA A 191 19.62 -12.54 5.36
CA ALA A 191 19.32 -12.44 3.94
C ALA A 191 17.97 -13.11 3.60
N LEU A 192 17.71 -14.30 4.16
CA LEU A 192 16.42 -15.00 4.01
C LEU A 192 15.26 -14.19 4.57
N LEU A 193 15.39 -13.62 5.78
CA LEU A 193 14.37 -12.76 6.37
C LEU A 193 14.05 -11.56 5.48
N TYR A 194 15.09 -10.90 4.95
CA TYR A 194 14.88 -9.75 4.06
C TYR A 194 14.30 -10.15 2.70
N ALA A 195 14.57 -11.35 2.20
CA ALA A 195 13.89 -11.86 1.01
C ALA A 195 12.39 -12.08 1.25
N GLU A 196 12.00 -12.59 2.43
CA GLU A 196 10.58 -12.74 2.81
C GLU A 196 9.89 -11.38 2.97
N LEU A 197 10.55 -10.43 3.65
CA LEU A 197 10.04 -9.06 3.78
C LEU A 197 9.88 -8.40 2.40
N ALA A 198 10.85 -8.59 1.50
CA ALA A 198 10.77 -8.09 0.14
C ALA A 198 9.53 -8.63 -0.58
N LEU A 199 9.27 -9.93 -0.47
CA LEU A 199 8.11 -10.57 -1.08
C LEU A 199 6.79 -10.06 -0.49
N GLU A 200 6.69 -9.96 0.84
CA GLU A 200 5.47 -9.48 1.50
C GLU A 200 5.16 -8.03 1.13
N HIS A 201 6.17 -7.16 1.10
CA HIS A 201 5.99 -5.76 0.72
C HIS A 201 5.82 -5.55 -0.79
N SER A 202 6.16 -6.51 -1.64
CA SER A 202 5.97 -6.35 -3.08
C SER A 202 4.51 -6.43 -3.51
N ASN A 203 3.63 -7.07 -2.73
CA ASN A 203 2.25 -7.39 -3.15
C ASN A 203 1.19 -6.53 -2.44
N PHE A 204 1.51 -5.29 -2.07
CA PHE A 204 0.59 -4.41 -1.33
C PHE A 204 -0.54 -3.85 -2.21
N ASP A 205 -0.36 -3.82 -3.53
CA ASP A 205 -1.36 -3.32 -4.48
C ASP A 205 -2.64 -4.16 -4.47
N LEU A 206 -2.54 -5.46 -4.13
CA LEU A 206 -3.65 -6.43 -4.16
C LEU A 206 -4.82 -6.06 -3.23
N TYR A 207 -4.58 -5.18 -2.24
CA TYR A 207 -5.57 -4.81 -1.22
C TYR A 207 -6.31 -3.51 -1.54
N PHE A 208 -5.95 -2.84 -2.64
CA PHE A 208 -6.54 -1.56 -3.01
C PHE A 208 -7.26 -1.63 -4.34
N GLY A 209 -8.41 -0.96 -4.40
CA GLY A 209 -9.10 -0.71 -5.65
C GLY A 209 -8.30 0.27 -6.51
N GLU A 210 -8.17 -0.03 -7.80
CA GLU A 210 -7.61 0.92 -8.76
C GLU A 210 -8.54 2.11 -8.92
N GLU A 211 -7.99 3.33 -8.89
CA GLU A 211 -8.76 4.50 -9.30
C GLU A 211 -9.13 4.36 -10.78
N LYS A 212 -10.42 4.19 -11.07
CA LYS A 212 -10.92 4.19 -12.44
C LYS A 212 -10.77 5.60 -13.01
N ARG A 213 -9.66 5.85 -13.71
CA ARG A 213 -9.58 6.97 -14.64
C ARG A 213 -10.53 6.63 -15.78
N TYR A 214 -11.69 7.30 -15.82
CA TYR A 214 -12.50 7.34 -17.03
C TYR A 214 -11.68 8.08 -18.08
N GLU A 215 -10.89 7.33 -18.86
CA GLU A 215 -10.36 7.83 -20.11
C GLU A 215 -11.58 8.10 -21.00
N LEU A 216 -12.03 9.36 -21.05
CA LEU A 216 -12.98 9.77 -22.06
C LEU A 216 -12.38 9.35 -23.41
N PRO A 217 -13.11 8.56 -24.23
CA PRO A 217 -12.58 8.11 -25.50
C PRO A 217 -12.10 9.35 -26.25
N ARG A 218 -10.89 9.29 -26.81
CA ARG A 218 -10.37 10.37 -27.65
C ARG A 218 -11.33 10.53 -28.82
N VAL A 219 -12.26 11.47 -28.70
CA VAL A 219 -13.20 11.76 -29.78
C VAL A 219 -12.38 12.42 -30.87
N GLU A 220 -12.22 11.73 -32.01
CA GLU A 220 -11.59 12.33 -33.16
C GLU A 220 -12.34 13.62 -33.49
N ILE A 221 -11.61 14.74 -33.56
CA ILE A 221 -12.17 16.06 -33.83
C ILE A 221 -12.98 16.06 -35.14
N GLY A 222 -12.62 15.19 -36.09
CA GLY A 222 -13.39 14.96 -37.31
C GLY A 222 -14.82 14.49 -37.06
N ILE A 223 -15.04 13.56 -36.12
CA ILE A 223 -16.38 13.04 -35.80
C ILE A 223 -17.25 14.14 -35.14
N VAL A 224 -16.65 14.95 -34.27
CA VAL A 224 -17.34 16.10 -33.64
C VAL A 224 -17.74 17.12 -34.70
N LEU A 225 -16.86 17.42 -35.66
CA LEU A 225 -17.14 18.36 -36.75
C LEU A 225 -18.24 17.85 -37.68
N VAL A 226 -18.26 16.56 -38.01
CA VAL A 226 -19.34 15.94 -38.80
C VAL A 226 -20.67 16.03 -38.06
N PHE A 227 -20.68 15.77 -36.75
CA PHE A 227 -21.89 15.85 -35.94
C PHE A 227 -22.43 17.28 -35.86
N ILE A 228 -21.56 18.26 -35.58
CA ILE A 228 -21.92 19.69 -35.56
C ILE A 228 -22.39 20.15 -36.93
N GLY A 229 -21.69 19.75 -38.01
CA GLY A 229 -22.08 20.04 -39.38
C GLY A 229 -23.46 19.49 -39.73
N GLY A 230 -23.75 18.24 -39.34
CA GLY A 230 -25.06 17.62 -39.51
C GLY A 230 -26.16 18.33 -38.73
N LEU A 231 -25.88 18.78 -37.50
CA LEU A 231 -26.80 19.54 -36.67
C LEU A 231 -27.16 20.89 -37.30
N ILE A 232 -26.15 21.64 -37.75
CA ILE A 232 -26.32 22.92 -38.44
C ILE A 232 -27.13 22.72 -39.73
N PHE A 233 -26.78 21.71 -40.52
CA PHE A 233 -27.48 21.39 -41.77
C PHE A 233 -28.95 21.02 -41.52
N GLY A 234 -29.23 20.23 -40.48
CA GLY A 234 -30.58 19.88 -40.07
C GLY A 234 -31.41 21.10 -39.66
N VAL A 235 -30.82 22.03 -38.88
CA VAL A 235 -31.49 23.28 -38.50
C VAL A 235 -31.79 24.15 -39.71
N ILE A 236 -30.85 24.27 -40.65
CA ILE A 236 -31.03 25.04 -41.90
C ILE A 236 -32.17 24.45 -42.74
N LEU A 237 -32.19 23.12 -42.93
CA LEU A 237 -33.27 22.44 -43.65
C LEU A 237 -34.62 22.67 -42.97
N THR A 238 -34.67 22.56 -41.66
CA THR A 238 -35.91 22.75 -40.91
C THR A 238 -36.43 24.18 -41.07
N LEU A 239 -35.56 25.19 -40.99
CA LEU A 239 -35.95 26.60 -41.19
C LEU A 239 -36.37 26.93 -42.62
N LEU A 240 -35.80 26.25 -43.63
CA LEU A 240 -36.16 26.47 -45.04
C LEU A 240 -37.48 25.81 -45.42
N PHE A 241 -37.77 24.62 -44.90
CA PHE A 241 -38.95 23.83 -45.30
C PHE A 241 -40.14 24.00 -44.34
N PHE A 242 -39.90 24.21 -43.05
CA PHE A 242 -40.96 24.59 -42.11
C PHE A 242 -41.03 26.10 -42.00
N LYS A 243 -41.66 26.72 -43.01
CA LYS A 243 -42.15 28.09 -42.88
C LYS A 243 -43.28 28.04 -41.85
N PRO A 244 -43.14 28.63 -40.64
CA PRO A 244 -44.23 28.61 -39.69
C PRO A 244 -45.41 29.32 -40.35
N GLU A 245 -46.49 28.58 -40.62
CA GLU A 245 -47.77 29.18 -40.94
C GLU A 245 -48.07 30.13 -39.78
N ARG A 246 -47.96 31.44 -40.05
CA ARG A 246 -48.45 32.49 -39.17
C ARG A 246 -49.96 32.31 -39.12
N ASP A 247 -50.40 31.46 -38.19
CA ASP A 247 -51.79 31.19 -37.91
C ASP A 247 -52.39 32.49 -37.35
N ASN A 248 -52.93 33.30 -38.26
CA ASN A 248 -53.53 34.60 -38.01
C ASN A 248 -54.90 34.38 -37.36
N LYS A 249 -54.94 33.74 -36.19
CA LYS A 249 -56.16 33.54 -35.41
C LYS A 249 -56.52 34.85 -34.72
N LYS A 250 -57.34 35.62 -35.42
CA LYS A 250 -58.21 36.66 -34.85
C LYS A 250 -58.87 36.10 -33.59
N VAL A 251 -58.51 36.65 -32.44
CA VAL A 251 -59.17 36.44 -31.15
C VAL A 251 -60.62 36.94 -31.27
N LYS A 252 -61.54 36.07 -31.66
CA LYS A 252 -62.98 36.29 -31.45
C LYS A 252 -63.31 35.83 -30.04
N LYS A 253 -63.27 36.81 -29.12
CA LYS A 253 -63.99 36.78 -27.84
C LYS A 253 -65.43 36.32 -28.08
N LYS A 254 -65.82 35.18 -27.51
CA LYS A 254 -67.23 34.87 -27.24
C LYS A 254 -67.37 34.29 -25.83
N LEU A 255 -67.67 35.19 -24.91
CA LEU A 255 -68.38 34.91 -23.68
C LEU A 255 -69.70 34.22 -23.99
N SER A 256 -69.95 33.07 -23.38
CA SER A 256 -71.29 32.54 -23.07
C SER A 256 -71.09 31.26 -22.24
N LYS A 257 -71.17 31.33 -20.90
CA LYS A 257 -72.38 31.00 -20.14
C LYS A 257 -72.92 29.59 -20.46
N ARG A 258 -72.75 28.62 -19.56
CA ARG A 258 -73.71 28.27 -18.49
C ARG A 258 -73.37 26.92 -17.86
N LYS A 259 -73.43 26.94 -16.51
CA LYS A 259 -73.86 25.90 -15.56
C LYS A 259 -73.17 24.55 -15.60
#